data_AF-A0A074WLP6-F1
#
_entry.id   AF-A0A074WLP6-F1
#
_cell.length_a   1.000
_cell.length_b   1.000
_cell.length_c   1.000
_cell.angle_alpha   90.00
_cell.angle_beta   90.00
_cell.angle_gamma   90.00
#
_symmetry.space_group_name_H-M   'P 1'
#
loop_
_entity.id
_entity.type
_entity.pdbx_description
1 polymer ?
#
loop_
_entity_poly.entity_id
_entity_poly.type
_entity_poly.pdbx_seq_one_letter_code
_entity_poly.pdbx_strand_id
1 'polypeptide(L)'
;GGQTKAACLPCRKRKSKCDGDRPSCKCCMAKATMCNYSVTTPGVTQQQAIKNELDAYKRVLTLIRDSSSSDVESLVRIIKARNSLNDAVQDI
;
A
#
# COMPACT_ATOMS: atom_id res chain seq x y z
N GLY A 1 25.97 -3.54 1.44
CA GLY A 1 24.92 -3.58 2.48
C GLY A 1 23.76 -2.69 2.06
N GLY A 2 22.69 -3.30 1.53
CA GLY A 2 21.67 -2.65 0.72
C GLY A 2 20.90 -1.53 1.41
N GLN A 3 20.61 -0.49 0.64
CA GLN A 3 19.64 0.54 0.96
C GLN A 3 18.23 -0.06 0.88
N THR A 4 17.44 0.01 1.95
CA THR A 4 16.03 -0.36 1.88
C THR A 4 15.23 0.68 1.08
N LYS A 5 14.26 0.23 0.28
CA LYS A 5 13.35 1.11 -0.47
C LYS A 5 12.45 1.95 0.44
N ALA A 6 12.18 1.46 1.65
CA ALA A 6 11.34 2.14 2.63
C ALA A 6 11.92 1.97 4.04
N ALA A 7 12.58 3.01 4.54
CA ALA A 7 13.02 3.05 5.93
C ALA A 7 11.82 3.23 6.88
N CYS A 8 11.87 2.62 8.07
CA CYS A 8 10.85 2.83 9.09
C CYS A 8 10.83 4.31 9.57
N LEU A 9 9.69 4.74 10.13
CA LEU A 9 9.47 6.11 10.58
C LEU A 9 10.52 6.58 11.62
N PRO A 10 10.89 5.78 12.65
CA PRO A 10 11.93 6.18 13.59
C PRO A 10 13.31 6.36 12.94
N CYS A 11 13.69 5.47 12.02
CA CYS A 11 14.98 5.57 11.33
C CYS A 11 15.01 6.76 10.37
N ARG A 12 13.88 7.05 9.68
CA ARG A 12 13.73 8.23 8.83
C ARG A 12 13.86 9.52 9.64
N LYS A 13 13.18 9.60 10.79
CA LYS A 13 13.26 10.75 11.71
C LYS A 13 14.69 10.96 12.24
N ARG A 14 15.39 9.87 12.59
CA ARG A 14 16.76 9.90 13.11
C ARG A 14 17.85 10.02 12.02
N LYS A 15 17.48 9.96 10.74
CA LYS A 15 18.41 9.85 9.59
C LYS A 15 19.42 8.70 9.75
N SER A 16 19.03 7.62 10.43
CA SER A 16 19.86 6.44 10.66
C SER A 16 19.66 5.39 9.56
N LYS A 17 20.68 4.56 9.30
CA LYS A 17 20.54 3.40 8.40
C LYS A 17 19.41 2.47 8.89
N CYS A 18 18.50 2.15 7.98
CA CYS A 18 17.45 1.17 8.17
C CYS A 18 17.71 0.00 7.23
N ASP A 19 17.69 -1.20 7.77
CA ASP A 19 17.75 -2.47 7.05
C ASP A 19 16.42 -2.85 6.40
N GLY A 20 15.30 -2.31 6.89
CA GLY A 20 13.98 -2.54 6.29
C GLY A 20 13.30 -3.83 6.74
N ASP A 21 13.92 -4.59 7.65
CA ASP A 21 13.35 -5.79 8.23
C ASP A 21 12.01 -5.49 8.92
N ARG A 22 11.08 -6.44 8.82
CA ARG A 22 9.73 -6.39 9.40
C ARG A 22 9.52 -7.64 10.27
N PRO A 23 8.82 -7.54 11.42
CA PRO A 23 8.04 -6.38 11.89
C PRO A 23 8.88 -5.24 12.48
N SER A 24 10.13 -5.49 12.88
CA SER A 24 11.03 -4.46 13.41
C SER A 24 12.41 -4.52 12.75
N CYS A 25 12.95 -3.34 12.42
CA CYS A 25 14.28 -3.18 11.86
C CYS A 25 15.35 -3.37 12.97
N LYS A 26 16.58 -3.79 12.64
CA LYS A 26 17.63 -4.04 13.65
C LYS A 26 17.98 -2.80 14.48
N CYS A 27 17.96 -1.62 13.85
CA CYS A 27 18.22 -0.36 14.54
C CYS A 27 17.15 -0.05 15.61
N CYS A 28 15.87 -0.34 15.33
CA CYS A 28 14.80 -0.15 16.29
C CYS A 28 14.81 -1.21 17.39
N MET A 29 15.13 -2.47 17.06
CA MET A 29 15.30 -3.54 18.06
C MET A 29 16.40 -3.19 19.06
N ALA A 30 17.59 -2.81 18.57
CA ALA A 30 18.72 -2.45 19.43
C ALA A 30 18.45 -1.22 20.31
N LYS A 31 17.57 -0.32 19.88
CA LYS A 31 17.20 0.90 20.61
C LYS A 31 15.90 0.75 21.40
N ALA A 32 15.34 -0.46 21.49
CA ALA A 32 14.04 -0.73 22.11
C ALA A 32 12.95 0.29 21.72
N THR A 33 12.96 0.74 20.46
CA THR A 33 12.02 1.76 19.96
C THR A 33 10.92 1.08 19.17
N MET A 34 9.67 1.50 19.35
CA MET A 34 8.54 1.04 18.53
C MET A 34 8.83 1.28 17.04
N CYS A 35 8.89 0.20 16.26
CA CYS A 35 9.24 0.24 14.85
C CYS A 35 7.99 0.25 13.97
N ASN A 36 7.66 1.42 13.42
CA ASN A 36 6.49 1.56 12.56
C ASN A 36 6.90 1.99 11.15
N TYR A 37 6.23 1.44 10.15
CA TYR A 37 6.39 1.80 8.74
C TYR A 37 5.12 2.50 8.27
N SER A 38 5.25 3.50 7.38
CA SER A 38 4.10 4.20 6.80
C SER A 38 3.33 3.38 5.76
N VAL A 39 3.95 2.33 5.23
CA VAL A 39 3.36 1.41 4.25
C VAL A 39 3.44 0.01 4.82
N THR A 40 2.32 -0.70 4.81
CA THR A 40 2.25 -2.08 5.30
C THR A 40 2.96 -3.05 4.35
N THR A 41 2.83 -2.82 3.04
CA THR A 41 3.44 -3.64 1.99
C THR A 41 4.97 -3.51 1.98
N PRO A 42 5.72 -4.61 2.14
CA PRO A 42 7.19 -4.60 2.03
C PRO A 42 7.65 -4.17 0.63
N GLY A 43 8.77 -3.46 0.54
CA GLY A 43 9.39 -3.07 -0.74
C GLY A 43 8.67 -1.95 -1.52
N VAL A 44 7.49 -1.54 -1.08
CA VAL A 44 6.71 -0.45 -1.69
C VAL A 44 7.01 0.86 -0.96
N THR A 45 7.37 1.89 -1.72
CA THR A 45 7.55 3.25 -1.16
C THR A 45 6.18 3.88 -0.89
N GLN A 46 6.12 4.89 -0.03
CA GLN A 46 4.88 5.63 0.22
C GLN A 46 4.29 6.24 -1.06
N GLN A 47 5.14 6.80 -1.92
CA GLN A 47 4.71 7.35 -3.20
C GLN A 47 4.12 6.27 -4.11
N GLN A 48 4.74 5.09 -4.16
CA GLN A 48 4.23 3.98 -4.96
C GLN A 48 2.89 3.46 -4.41
N ALA A 49 2.73 3.37 -3.09
CA ALA A 49 1.48 2.96 -2.46
C ALA A 49 0.33 3.92 -2.82
N ILE A 50 0.57 5.23 -2.69
CA ILE A 50 -0.41 6.28 -3.06
C ILE A 50 -0.75 6.19 -4.56
N LYS A 51 0.26 6.01 -5.41
CA LYS A 51 0.04 5.88 -6.86
C LYS A 51 -0.82 4.67 -7.18
N ASN A 52 -0.50 3.50 -6.61
CA ASN A 52 -1.26 2.27 -6.83
C ASN A 52 -2.72 2.44 -6.41
N GLU A 53 -2.94 3.04 -5.24
CA GLU A 53 -4.29 3.32 -4.75
C GLU A 53 -5.04 4.26 -5.71
N LEU A 54 -4.42 5.35 -6.13
CA LEU A 54 -5.01 6.29 -7.09
C LEU A 54 -5.33 5.65 -8.44
N ASP A 55 -4.45 4.77 -8.93
CA ASP A 55 -4.68 4.01 -10.18
C ASP A 55 -5.85 3.03 -10.03
N ALA A 56 -6.04 2.40 -8.87
CA ALA A 56 -7.21 1.56 -8.59
C ALA A 56 -8.51 2.39 -8.61
N TYR A 57 -8.54 3.56 -7.96
CA TYR A 57 -9.69 4.47 -8.03
C TYR A 57 -10.02 4.87 -9.47
N LYS A 58 -9.01 5.25 -10.26
CA LYS A 58 -9.20 5.59 -11.68
C LYS A 58 -9.77 4.43 -12.47
N ARG A 59 -9.24 3.22 -12.26
CA ARG A 59 -9.69 2.02 -12.97
C ARG A 59 -11.16 1.74 -12.72
N VAL A 60 -11.60 1.80 -11.47
CA VAL A 60 -13.02 1.62 -11.10
C VAL A 60 -13.91 2.66 -11.78
N LEU A 61 -13.51 3.94 -11.76
CA LEU A 61 -14.28 5.01 -12.39
C LEU A 61 -14.40 4.83 -13.90
N THR A 62 -13.32 4.42 -14.57
CA THR A 62 -13.34 4.11 -16.01
C THR A 62 -14.27 2.93 -16.31
N LEU A 63 -14.18 1.84 -15.53
CA LEU A 63 -15.06 0.68 -15.70
C LEU A 63 -16.53 1.07 -15.55
N ILE A 64 -16.90 1.76 -14.47
CA ILE A 64 -18.29 2.20 -14.26
C ILE A 64 -18.78 3.11 -15.39
N ARG A 65 -17.92 3.98 -15.91
CA ARG A 65 -18.27 4.92 -16.98
C ARG A 65 -18.51 4.23 -18.32
N ASP A 66 -17.72 3.21 -18.64
CA ASP A 66 -17.73 2.55 -19.96
C ASP A 66 -18.63 1.30 -20.00
N SER A 67 -19.02 0.78 -18.83
CA SER A 67 -19.86 -0.40 -18.68
C SER A 67 -21.36 -0.14 -18.94
N SER A 68 -22.08 -1.19 -19.34
CA SER A 68 -23.54 -1.15 -19.44
C SER A 68 -24.20 -1.12 -18.05
N SER A 69 -25.48 -0.73 -17.98
CA SER A 69 -26.22 -0.69 -16.70
C SER A 69 -26.21 -2.04 -15.94
N SER A 70 -26.26 -3.16 -16.66
CA SER A 70 -26.21 -4.51 -16.09
C SER A 70 -24.82 -4.85 -15.53
N ASP A 71 -23.76 -4.40 -16.19
CA ASP A 71 -22.38 -4.64 -15.77
C ASP A 71 -22.01 -3.78 -14.56
N VAL A 72 -22.51 -2.54 -14.50
CA VAL A 72 -22.31 -1.63 -13.36
C VAL A 72 -22.83 -2.24 -12.06
N GLU A 73 -23.99 -2.89 -12.07
CA GLU A 73 -24.53 -3.54 -10.86
C GLU A 73 -23.61 -4.66 -10.36
N SER A 74 -23.08 -5.46 -11.30
CA SER A 74 -22.13 -6.55 -10.99
C SER A 74 -20.82 -6.01 -10.41
N LEU A 75 -20.27 -4.95 -11.02
CA LEU A 75 -19.06 -4.28 -10.54
C LEU A 75 -19.24 -3.70 -9.12
N VAL A 76 -20.37 -3.04 -8.85
CA VAL A 76 -20.67 -2.48 -7.53
C VAL A 76 -20.77 -3.58 -6.47
N ARG A 77 -21.32 -4.76 -6.80
CA ARG A 77 -21.37 -5.90 -5.88
C ARG A 77 -19.97 -6.39 -5.52
N ILE A 78 -19.07 -6.52 -6.49
CA ILE A 78 -17.67 -6.94 -6.27
C ILE A 78 -16.96 -5.93 -5.36
N ILE A 79 -17.08 -4.62 -5.65
CA ILE A 79 -16.45 -3.56 -4.86
C ILE A 79 -16.93 -3.59 -3.40
N LYS A 80 -18.24 -3.78 -3.18
CA LYS A 80 -18.82 -3.84 -1.83
C LYS A 80 -18.40 -5.09 -1.04
N ALA A 81 -18.03 -6.17 -1.71
CA ALA A 81 -17.64 -7.42 -1.08
C ALA A 81 -16.16 -7.44 -0.61
N ARG A 82 -15.36 -6.43 -0.98
CA ARG A 82 -13.93 -6.36 -0.70
C ARG A 82 -13.61 -5.26 0.32
N ASN A 83 -12.53 -5.44 1.07
CA ASN A 83 -12.10 -4.51 2.11
C ASN A 83 -11.35 -3.28 1.56
N SER A 84 -10.86 -3.33 0.32
CA SER A 84 -10.21 -2.21 -0.35
C SER A 84 -10.44 -2.24 -1.86
N LEU A 85 -10.33 -1.08 -2.51
CA LEU A 85 -10.39 -0.99 -3.97
C LEU A 85 -9.18 -1.66 -4.64
N ASN A 86 -8.02 -1.66 -4.00
CA ASN A 86 -6.85 -2.38 -4.51
C ASN A 86 -7.14 -3.88 -4.62
N ASP A 87 -7.86 -4.44 -3.66
CA ASP A 87 -8.27 -5.86 -3.70
C ASP A 87 -9.38 -6.07 -4.74
N ALA A 88 -10.36 -5.17 -4.78
CA ALA A 88 -11.48 -5.28 -5.73
C ALA A 88 -11.04 -5.20 -7.20
N VAL A 89 -10.05 -4.36 -7.52
CA VAL A 89 -9.56 -4.16 -8.89
C VAL A 89 -8.68 -5.32 -9.37
N GLN A 90 -8.17 -6.19 -8.49
CA GLN A 90 -7.47 -7.41 -8.92
C GLN A 90 -8.40 -8.46 -9.52
N ASP A 91 -9.68 -8.40 -9.19
CA ASP A 91 -10.70 -9.39 -9.60
C ASP A 91 -11.58 -8.93 -10.77
N ILE A 92 -11.29 -7.76 -11.36
CA ILE A 92 -12.03 -7.16 -12.49
C ILE A 92 -11.12 -7.04 -13.70
#